data_AF-W1Y5K0-F1
#
_entry.id   AF-W1Y5K0-F1
#
_cell.length_a   1.000
_cell.length_b   1.000
_cell.length_c   1.000
_cell.angle_alpha   90.00
_cell.angle_beta   90.00
_cell.angle_gamma   90.00
#
_symmetry.space_group_name_H-M   'P 1'
#
loop_
_entity.id
_entity.type
_entity.pdbx_description
1 polymer ?
#
loop_
_entity_poly.entity_id
_entity_poly.type
_entity_poly.pdbx_seq_one_letter_code
_entity_poly.pdbx_strand_id
1 'polypeptide(L)' 'DLNALALLRQGSAPLVLIVVNNNGGQIFSLLPTPQSERERFYLMPQNVHFEHAAAMFELKYHRPQNWQELETAL' A
#
# COMPACT_ATOMS: atom_id res chain seq x y z
N ASP A 1 -0.55 4.61 8.10
CA ASP A 1 -0.95 4.18 9.45
C ASP A 1 -1.54 2.76 9.35
N LEU A 2 -0.92 1.77 9.99
CA LEU A 2 -1.33 0.37 9.88
C LEU A 2 -2.45 0.01 10.87
N ASN A 3 -2.45 0.61 12.07
CA ASN A 3 -3.42 0.26 13.11
C ASN A 3 -4.81 0.84 12.82
N ALA A 4 -4.88 1.92 12.03
CA ALA A 4 -6.13 2.53 11.59
C ALA A 4 -7.00 1.59 10.74
N LEU A 5 -6.45 0.50 10.19
CA LEU A 5 -7.23 -0.56 9.55
C LEU A 5 -8.31 -1.14 10.48
N ALA A 6 -8.11 -1.12 11.80
CA ALA A 6 -9.12 -1.52 12.77
C ALA A 6 -10.40 -0.67 12.70
N LEU A 7 -10.27 0.62 12.37
CA LEU A 7 -11.40 1.55 12.24
C LEU A 7 -12.22 1.26 10.98
N LEU A 8 -11.57 0.77 9.92
CA LEU A 8 -12.23 0.48 8.64
C LEU A 8 -13.21 -0.70 8.72
N ARG A 9 -13.17 -1.49 9.80
CA ARG A 9 -14.14 -2.57 10.03
C ARG A 9 -15.56 -2.07 10.30
N GLN A 10 -15.73 -0.82 10.72
CA GLN A 10 -17.01 -0.26 11.17
C GLN A 10 -17.50 0.89 10.27
N GLY A 11 -17.39 0.71 8.95
CA GLY A 11 -17.90 1.67 7.97
C GLY A 11 -19.44 1.61 7.83
N SER A 12 -20.07 2.77 7.64
CA SER A 12 -21.51 2.87 7.32
C SER A 12 -21.82 2.66 5.84
N ALA A 13 -20.81 2.51 5.00
CA ALA A 13 -20.90 2.29 3.56
C ALA A 13 -19.66 1.49 3.08
N PRO A 14 -19.72 0.87 1.89
CA PRO A 14 -18.54 0.24 1.29
C PRO A 14 -17.40 1.25 1.13
N LEU A 15 -16.19 0.85 1.53
CA LEU A 15 -14.97 1.63 1.39
C LEU A 15 -13.91 0.76 0.71
N VAL A 16 -13.26 1.33 -0.32
CA VAL A 16 -12.13 0.70 -1.00
C VAL A 16 -10.85 1.46 -0.62
N LEU A 17 -9.89 0.75 -0.01
CA LEU A 17 -8.55 1.28 0.27
C LEU A 17 -7.56 0.73 -0.77
N ILE A 18 -7.13 1.58 -1.70
CA ILE A 18 -6.10 1.23 -2.68
C ILE A 18 -4.72 1.61 -2.12
N VAL A 19 -3.87 0.60 -1.92
CA VAL A 19 -2.47 0.81 -1.51
C VAL A 19 -1.56 0.65 -2.72
N VAL A 20 -1.01 1.77 -3.21
CA VAL A 20 0.00 1.76 -4.28
C VAL A 20 1.36 1.41 -3.66
N ASN A 21 1.76 0.14 -3.77
CA ASN A 21 3.01 -0.35 -3.21
C ASN A 21 4.13 -0.34 -4.25
N ASN A 22 4.87 0.77 -4.32
CA ASN A 22 6.09 0.92 -5.11
C ASN A 22 7.37 0.80 -4.26
N ASN A 23 7.24 0.12 -3.10
CA ASN A 23 8.31 -0.24 -2.17
C ASN A 23 9.12 0.95 -1.61
N GLY A 24 8.44 1.92 -1.00
CA GLY A 24 9.07 3.04 -0.30
C GLY A 24 8.62 4.40 -0.83
N GLY A 25 9.29 5.46 -0.38
CA GLY A 25 8.99 6.85 -0.76
C GLY A 25 9.46 7.21 -2.16
N GLN A 26 8.93 6.59 -3.23
CA GLN A 26 9.42 6.79 -4.60
C GLN A 26 9.32 8.23 -5.14
N ILE A 27 8.64 9.15 -4.44
CA ILE A 27 8.75 10.59 -4.72
C ILE A 27 10.22 11.06 -4.73
N PHE A 28 11.10 10.45 -3.92
CA PHE A 28 12.53 10.78 -3.88
C PHE A 28 13.33 10.26 -5.07
N SER A 29 12.74 9.43 -5.93
CA SER A 29 13.30 9.07 -7.24
C SER A 29 12.97 10.12 -8.31
N LEU A 30 11.91 10.91 -8.12
CA LEU A 30 11.56 12.05 -8.98
C LEU A 30 12.33 13.33 -8.58
N LEU A 31 12.54 13.52 -7.28
CA LEU A 31 13.33 14.62 -6.74
C LEU A 31 14.83 14.41 -6.97
N PRO A 32 15.63 15.49 -7.09
CA PRO A 32 17.08 15.40 -7.31
C PRO A 32 17.83 15.02 -6.02
N THR A 33 17.59 13.82 -5.50
CA THR A 33 18.26 13.30 -4.31
C THR A 33 19.62 12.67 -4.65
N PRO A 34 20.62 12.71 -3.74
CA PRO A 34 21.92 12.07 -3.97
C PRO A 34 21.76 10.57 -4.16
N GLN A 35 22.23 10.04 -5.30
CA GLN A 35 21.99 8.65 -5.69
C GLN A 35 22.55 7.63 -4.68
N SER A 36 23.73 7.91 -4.10
CA SER A 36 24.39 7.04 -3.11
C SER A 36 23.64 6.90 -1.79
N GLU A 37 22.81 7.89 -1.44
CA GLU A 37 22.09 7.95 -0.16
C GLU A 37 20.59 7.64 -0.32
N ARG A 38 20.09 7.72 -1.56
CA ARG A 38 18.67 7.67 -1.91
C ARG A 38 17.96 6.47 -1.31
N GLU A 39 18.50 5.27 -1.46
CA GLU A 39 17.82 4.06 -0.99
C GLU A 39 17.67 4.03 0.53
N ARG A 40 18.78 4.27 1.25
CA ARG A 40 18.86 4.14 2.70
C ARG A 40 18.16 5.26 3.45
N PHE A 41 18.29 6.50 2.97
CA PHE A 41 17.87 7.68 3.73
C PHE A 41 16.63 8.38 3.17
N TYR A 42 16.17 8.00 1.97
CA TYR A 42 15.01 8.63 1.34
C TYR A 42 13.92 7.62 0.99
N LEU A 43 14.21 6.62 0.16
CA LEU A 43 13.21 5.64 -0.29
C LEU A 43 12.75 4.74 0.86
N MET A 44 13.70 4.27 1.68
CA MET A 44 13.43 3.40 2.83
C MET A 44 12.51 2.22 2.46
N PRO A 45 12.91 1.37 1.49
CA PRO A 45 12.10 0.24 1.08
C PRO A 45 11.86 -0.70 2.26
N GLN A 46 10.59 -1.05 2.50
CA GLN A 46 10.20 -1.95 3.60
C GLN A 46 10.09 -3.40 3.14
N ASN A 47 9.99 -3.65 1.82
CA ASN A 47 9.87 -4.99 1.23
C ASN A 47 8.72 -5.81 1.83
N VAL A 48 7.57 -5.17 2.05
CA VAL A 48 6.37 -5.81 2.63
C VAL A 48 5.21 -5.79 1.65
N HIS A 49 4.27 -6.70 1.86
CA HIS A 49 2.95 -6.70 1.24
C HIS A 49 1.86 -6.63 2.33
N PHE A 50 0.62 -6.37 1.92
CA PHE A 50 -0.47 -5.99 2.84
C PHE A 50 -1.52 -7.09 3.06
N GLU A 51 -1.36 -8.29 2.48
CA GLU A 51 -2.29 -9.42 2.65
C GLU A 51 -2.49 -9.79 4.12
N HIS A 52 -1.40 -9.88 4.89
CA HIS A 52 -1.47 -10.26 6.29
C HIS A 52 -2.01 -9.13 7.17
N ALA A 53 -1.81 -7.88 6.77
CA ALA A 53 -2.42 -6.74 7.44
C ALA A 53 -3.94 -6.76 7.26
N ALA A 54 -4.42 -6.97 6.03
CA ALA A 54 -5.86 -7.11 5.77
C ALA A 54 -6.45 -8.31 6.54
N ALA A 55 -5.77 -9.46 6.51
CA ALA A 55 -6.21 -10.66 7.24
C ALA A 55 -6.28 -10.43 8.77
N MET A 56 -5.30 -9.72 9.36
CA MET A 56 -5.28 -9.39 10.79
C MET A 56 -6.51 -8.58 11.23
N PHE A 57 -7.04 -7.72 10.36
CA PHE A 57 -8.23 -6.92 10.64
C PHE A 57 -9.50 -7.45 9.99
N GLU A 58 -9.48 -8.69 9.47
CA GLU A 58 -10.61 -9.36 8.82
C GLU A 58 -11.18 -8.58 7.62
N LEU A 59 -10.31 -7.89 6.87
CA LEU A 59 -10.67 -7.12 5.68
C LEU A 59 -10.49 -7.97 4.42
N LYS A 60 -11.39 -7.77 3.43
CA LYS A 60 -11.22 -8.35 2.08
C LYS A 60 -9.96 -7.78 1.44
N TYR A 61 -9.19 -8.64 0.78
CA TYR A 61 -7.92 -8.27 0.14
C TYR A 61 -7.88 -8.74 -1.31
N HIS A 62 -7.40 -7.85 -2.18
CA HIS A 62 -7.16 -8.12 -3.58
C HIS A 62 -5.79 -7.54 -3.98
N ARG A 63 -5.06 -8.27 -4.83
CA ARG A 63 -3.80 -7.80 -5.44
C ARG A 63 -3.86 -8.00 -6.96
N PRO A 64 -4.64 -7.16 -7.68
CA PRO A 64 -4.84 -7.32 -9.11
C PRO A 64 -3.52 -7.19 -9.87
N GLN A 65 -3.32 -8.05 -10.87
CA GLN A 65 -2.13 -8.06 -11.73
C GLN A 65 -2.33 -7.32 -13.05
N ASN A 66 -3.57 -6.89 -13.34
CA ASN A 66 -3.94 -6.16 -14.54
C ASN A 66 -5.25 -5.36 -14.31
N TRP A 67 -5.65 -4.57 -15.31
CA TRP A 67 -6.84 -3.72 -15.25
C TRP A 67 -8.14 -4.52 -15.09
N GLN A 68 -8.27 -5.67 -15.75
CA GLN A 68 -9.46 -6.50 -15.67
C GLN A 68 -9.71 -7.04 -14.25
N GLU A 69 -8.64 -7.48 -13.58
CA GLU A 69 -8.70 -7.94 -12.20
C GLU A 69 -9.01 -6.79 -11.23
N LEU A 70 -8.51 -5.58 -11.51
CA LEU A 70 -8.84 -4.41 -10.71
C LEU A 70 -10.32 -4.06 -10.84
N GLU A 71 -10.85 -4.02 -12.06
CA GLU A 71 -12.28 -3.76 -12.31
C GLU A 71 -13.18 -4.80 -11.65
N THR A 72 -12.75 -6.06 -11.57
CA THR A 72 -13.49 -7.14 -10.89
C THR A 72 -13.49 -7.00 -9.36
N ALA A 73 -12.47 -6.35 -8.80
CA ALA A 73 -12.29 -6.20 -7.36
C ALA A 73 -12.95 -4.93 -6.77
N LEU A 74 -13.31 -3.97 -7.62
CA LEU A 74 -14.01 -2.72 -7.26
C LEU A 74 -15.53 -2.94 -7.17
#